data_AF-A0AAJ2J6T6-F1
#
_entry.id   AF-A0AAJ2J6T6-F1
#
_cell.length_a   1.000
_cell.length_b   1.000
_cell.length_c   1.000
_cell.angle_alpha   90.00
_cell.angle_beta   90.00
_cell.angle_gamma   90.00
#
_symmetry.space_group_name_H-M   'P 1'
#
loop_
_entity.id
_entity.type
_entity.pdbx_description
1 polymer ?
#
loop_
_entity_poly.entity_id
_entity_poly.type
_entity_poly.pdbx_seq_one_letter_code
_entity_poly.pdbx_strand_id
1 'polypeptide(L)'
;MKNLTSVVVVGLSFVTAHAIAGSLDETYKCYIDTSRGEQIAYFSWLKEEADLRAASLISTEVGILDNQSVYVRNVIECIPDNRDFKSLIARGLDRKHLK
;
A
#
# COMPACT_ATOMS: atom_id res chain seq x y z
N MET A 1 -36.44 11.20 -63.11
CA MET A 1 -35.76 9.90 -63.13
C MET A 1 -34.50 10.01 -62.27
N LYS A 2 -34.42 9.17 -61.23
CA LYS A 2 -33.23 8.74 -60.47
C LYS A 2 -32.36 9.82 -59.81
N ASN A 3 -32.61 10.05 -58.53
CA ASN A 3 -31.73 10.70 -57.59
C ASN A 3 -31.23 9.58 -56.67
N LEU A 4 -29.98 9.16 -56.80
CA LEU A 4 -29.40 8.17 -55.88
C LEU A 4 -27.88 8.34 -55.85
N THR A 5 -27.40 9.09 -54.86
CA THR A 5 -26.04 8.96 -54.36
C THR A 5 -26.15 8.71 -52.86
N SER A 6 -26.18 7.42 -52.52
CA SER A 6 -26.15 6.94 -51.14
C SER A 6 -24.74 7.17 -50.59
N VAL A 7 -24.59 8.13 -49.67
CA VAL A 7 -23.33 8.37 -48.97
C VAL A 7 -23.28 7.40 -47.79
N VAL A 8 -22.49 6.34 -47.92
CA VAL A 8 -22.21 5.41 -46.82
C VAL A 8 -21.16 6.07 -45.92
N VAL A 9 -21.62 6.63 -44.80
CA VAL A 9 -20.74 7.13 -43.75
C VAL A 9 -20.23 5.94 -42.94
N VAL A 10 -19.04 5.45 -43.29
CA VAL A 10 -18.33 4.43 -42.50
C VAL A 10 -17.79 5.11 -41.24
N GLY A 11 -18.54 5.03 -40.14
CA GLY A 11 -18.11 5.51 -38.84
C GLY A 11 -16.98 4.64 -38.30
N LEU A 12 -15.75 5.16 -38.29
CA LEU A 12 -14.65 4.59 -37.51
C LEU A 12 -14.90 4.86 -36.03
N SER A 13 -15.50 3.88 -35.35
CA SER A 13 -15.56 3.86 -33.88
C SER A 13 -14.18 3.50 -33.33
N PHE A 14 -13.37 4.51 -33.02
CA PHE A 14 -12.14 4.32 -32.23
C PHE A 14 -12.56 4.00 -30.79
N VAL A 15 -12.57 2.71 -30.44
CA VAL A 15 -12.72 2.28 -29.05
C VAL A 15 -11.39 2.58 -28.35
N THR A 16 -11.33 3.69 -27.61
CA THR A 16 -10.18 3.99 -26.77
C THR A 16 -10.21 3.10 -25.54
N ALA A 17 -9.35 2.07 -25.53
CA ALA A 17 -9.10 1.26 -24.36
C ALA A 17 -8.39 2.14 -23.31
N HIS A 18 -9.14 2.61 -22.31
CA HIS A 18 -8.57 3.24 -21.14
C HIS A 18 -8.02 2.12 -20.25
N ALA A 19 -6.70 1.95 -20.24
CA ALA A 19 -6.05 1.13 -19.23
C ALA A 19 -6.28 1.81 -17.88
N ILE A 20 -7.17 1.25 -17.05
CA ILE A 20 -7.26 1.61 -15.64
C ILE A 20 -5.98 1.06 -15.01
N ALA A 21 -4.99 1.92 -14.81
CA ALA A 21 -3.84 1.59 -13.99
C ALA A 21 -4.36 1.43 -12.56
N GLY A 22 -4.76 0.21 -12.20
CA GLY A 22 -5.01 -0.14 -10.80
C GLY A 22 -3.69 0.01 -10.06
N SER A 23 -3.65 0.83 -9.01
CA SER A 23 -2.50 0.87 -8.12
C SER A 23 -2.34 -0.53 -7.52
N LEU A 24 -1.14 -1.08 -7.61
CA LEU A 24 -0.80 -2.34 -6.98
C LEU A 24 -0.49 -2.08 -5.51
N ASP A 25 -0.89 -3.00 -4.64
CA ASP A 25 -0.46 -2.96 -3.24
C ASP A 25 1.08 -3.06 -3.17
N GLU A 26 1.66 -2.24 -2.31
CA GLU A 26 3.08 -2.29 -1.94
C GLU A 26 3.19 -2.76 -0.48
N THR A 27 4.27 -3.47 -0.17
CA THR A 27 4.55 -3.89 1.20
C THR A 27 5.22 -2.76 1.97
N TYR A 28 4.62 -2.41 3.11
CA TYR A 28 5.13 -1.47 4.08
C TYR A 28 5.58 -2.20 5.33
N LYS A 29 6.68 -1.73 5.91
CA LYS A 29 7.11 -2.08 7.25
C LYS A 29 6.94 -0.88 8.16
N CYS A 30 6.36 -1.12 9.34
CA CYS A 30 6.00 -0.11 10.31
C CYS A 30 6.70 -0.38 11.64
N TYR A 31 7.42 0.62 12.12
CA TYR A 31 7.93 0.71 13.48
C TYR A 31 6.86 1.28 14.39
N ILE A 32 6.39 0.46 15.33
CA ILE A 32 5.23 0.73 16.18
C ILE A 32 5.59 0.56 17.65
N ASP A 33 5.05 1.43 18.50
CA ASP A 33 5.03 1.22 19.95
C ASP A 33 3.76 0.44 20.32
N THR A 34 3.92 -0.58 21.15
CA THR A 34 2.85 -1.53 21.46
C THR A 34 2.74 -1.78 22.96
N SER A 35 1.72 -2.52 23.37
CA SER A 35 1.60 -3.01 24.75
C SER A 35 2.79 -3.86 25.24
N ARG A 36 3.65 -4.34 24.33
CA ARG A 36 4.80 -5.21 24.62
C ARG A 36 6.14 -4.58 24.21
N GLY A 37 6.16 -3.27 24.09
CA GLY A 37 7.31 -2.50 23.63
C GLY A 37 7.33 -2.32 22.12
N GLU A 38 8.44 -1.80 21.63
CA GLU A 38 8.60 -1.43 20.23
C GLU A 38 8.78 -2.65 19.33
N GLN A 39 8.08 -2.66 18.19
CA GLN A 39 8.03 -3.80 17.26
C GLN A 39 8.05 -3.35 15.81
N ILE A 40 8.31 -4.29 14.90
CA ILE A 40 8.10 -4.12 13.46
C ILE A 40 6.90 -4.97 13.03
N ALA A 41 5.95 -4.36 12.33
CA ALA A 41 4.82 -5.02 11.69
C ALA A 41 4.82 -4.75 10.17
N TYR A 42 4.28 -5.69 9.40
CA TYR A 42 4.25 -5.64 7.93
C TYR A 42 2.82 -5.57 7.44
N PHE A 43 2.60 -4.74 6.43
CA PHE A 43 1.29 -4.52 5.83
C PHE A 43 1.40 -4.39 4.32
N SER A 44 0.33 -4.74 3.60
CA SER A 44 0.22 -4.50 2.16
C SER A 44 -0.88 -3.50 1.92
N TRP A 45 -0.54 -2.35 1.31
CA TRP A 45 -1.46 -1.25 1.07
C TRP A 45 -1.23 -0.62 -0.30
N LEU A 46 -2.27 -0.01 -0.83
CA LEU A 46 -2.13 0.97 -1.91
C LEU A 46 -1.29 2.15 -1.41
N LYS A 47 -0.34 2.58 -2.24
CA LYS A 47 0.54 3.70 -1.93
C LYS A 47 -0.23 4.97 -1.57
N GLU A 48 -1.36 5.22 -2.24
CA GLU A 48 -2.21 6.40 -1.97
C GLU A 48 -2.91 6.33 -0.60
N GLU A 49 -3.06 5.14 -0.02
CA GLU A 49 -3.74 4.92 1.26
C GLU A 49 -2.76 4.77 2.44
N ALA A 50 -1.46 4.60 2.18
CA ALA A 50 -0.48 4.19 3.19
C ALA A 50 -0.47 5.07 4.43
N ASP A 51 -0.50 6.40 4.28
CA ASP A 51 -0.50 7.34 5.40
C ASP A 51 -1.77 7.22 6.25
N LEU A 52 -2.93 7.07 5.59
CA LEU A 52 -4.22 6.92 6.26
C LEU A 52 -4.34 5.56 6.97
N ARG A 53 -3.86 4.49 6.33
CA ARG A 53 -3.81 3.15 6.90
C ARG A 53 -2.87 3.10 8.09
N ALA A 54 -1.68 3.70 8.00
CA ALA A 54 -0.74 3.81 9.11
C ALA A 54 -1.36 4.52 10.32
N ALA A 55 -2.02 5.67 10.12
CA ALA A 55 -2.70 6.38 11.20
C ALA A 55 -3.81 5.54 11.85
N SER A 56 -4.51 4.72 11.06
CA SER A 56 -5.58 3.85 11.55
C SER A 56 -5.10 2.70 12.44
N LEU A 57 -3.80 2.42 12.49
CA LEU A 57 -3.25 1.36 13.33
C LEU A 57 -3.30 1.72 14.82
N ILE A 58 -3.29 3.01 15.18
CA ILE A 58 -3.33 3.42 16.58
C ILE A 58 -4.59 2.87 17.24
N SER A 59 -4.45 2.28 18.42
CA SER A 59 -5.53 1.65 19.17
C SER A 59 -6.12 0.39 18.53
N THR A 60 -5.39 -0.26 17.62
CA THR A 60 -5.78 -1.54 17.00
C THR A 60 -4.89 -2.69 17.44
N GLU A 61 -5.38 -3.91 17.24
CA GLU A 61 -4.58 -5.13 17.40
C GLU A 61 -3.98 -5.53 16.06
N VAL A 62 -2.67 -5.74 16.00
CA VAL A 62 -1.95 -6.11 14.79
C VAL A 62 -1.07 -7.33 15.01
N GLY A 63 -0.95 -8.17 13.98
CA GLY A 63 0.01 -9.27 13.96
C GLY A 63 1.44 -8.76 13.79
N ILE A 64 2.36 -9.28 14.60
CA ILE A 64 3.80 -9.09 14.44
C ILE A 64 4.46 -10.39 13.96
N LEU A 65 5.73 -10.30 13.55
CA LEU A 65 6.49 -11.40 12.95
C LEU A 65 6.55 -12.69 13.77
N ASP A 66 6.40 -12.61 15.09
CA ASP A 66 6.41 -13.78 16.00
C ASP A 66 5.04 -14.49 16.10
N ASN A 67 4.13 -14.22 15.15
CA ASN A 67 2.76 -14.75 15.11
C ASN A 67 1.94 -14.42 16.38
N GLN A 68 2.31 -13.33 17.04
CA GLN A 68 1.63 -12.78 18.20
C GLN A 68 0.90 -11.52 17.78
N SER A 69 -0.21 -11.26 18.45
CA SER A 69 -0.99 -10.05 18.24
C SER A 69 -0.69 -9.07 19.37
N VAL A 70 -0.56 -7.79 19.03
CA VAL A 70 -0.20 -6.72 19.96
C VAL A 70 -1.05 -5.49 19.74
N TYR A 71 -1.35 -4.79 20.83
CA TYR A 71 -2.11 -3.55 20.78
C TYR A 71 -1.19 -2.38 20.49
N VAL A 72 -1.46 -1.63 19.42
CA VAL A 72 -0.66 -0.50 18.97
C VAL A 72 -1.01 0.75 19.79
N ARG A 73 -0.02 1.32 20.47
CA ARG A 73 -0.16 2.59 21.19
C ARG A 73 0.19 3.78 20.32
N ASN A 74 1.19 3.62 19.46
CA ASN A 74 1.64 4.67 18.56
C ASN A 74 2.30 4.08 17.32
N VAL A 75 2.23 4.81 16.21
CA VAL A 75 2.97 4.52 14.98
C VAL A 75 4.07 5.54 14.83
N ILE A 76 5.32 5.07 14.81
CA ILE A 76 6.50 5.94 14.83
C ILE A 76 6.96 6.23 13.40
N GLU A 77 7.05 5.19 12.57
CA GLU A 77 7.51 5.31 11.18
C GLU A 77 6.97 4.14 10.35
N CYS A 78 6.31 4.41 9.22
CA CYS A 78 5.97 3.41 8.21
C CYS A 78 6.66 3.78 6.90
N ILE A 79 7.33 2.80 6.29
CA ILE A 79 8.04 2.98 5.02
C ILE A 79 7.83 1.77 4.13
N PRO A 80 8.00 1.91 2.81
CA PRO A 80 8.12 0.77 1.92
C PRO A 80 9.20 -0.21 2.40
N ASP A 81 8.95 -1.51 2.26
CA ASP A 81 9.84 -2.56 2.76
C ASP A 81 11.26 -2.49 2.17
N ASN A 82 11.37 -2.03 0.93
CA ASN A 82 12.63 -1.82 0.21
C ASN A 82 13.44 -0.58 0.67
N ARG A 83 13.01 0.11 1.73
CA ARG A 83 13.66 1.33 2.26
C ARG A 83 14.18 1.07 3.67
N ASP A 84 15.12 1.90 4.11
CA ASP A 84 15.63 1.87 5.48
C ASP A 84 14.87 2.84 6.38
N PHE A 85 14.60 2.41 7.62
CA PHE A 85 14.06 3.28 8.66
C PHE A 85 15.02 4.43 8.96
N LYS A 86 14.48 5.61 9.29
CA LYS A 86 15.28 6.71 9.83
C LYS A 86 15.72 6.43 11.26
N SER A 87 14.87 5.77 12.05
CA SER A 87 15.21 5.37 13.43
C SER A 87 16.32 4.31 13.46
N LEU A 88 17.42 4.60 14.17
CA LEU A 88 18.52 3.63 14.35
C LEU A 88 18.06 2.39 15.14
N ILE A 89 17.11 2.56 16.07
CA ILE A 89 16.50 1.46 16.82
C ILE A 89 15.68 0.59 15.88
N ALA A 90 14.83 1.19 15.06
CA ALA A 90 14.01 0.48 14.07
C ALA A 90 14.88 -0.29 13.07
N ARG A 91 15.96 0.32 12.55
CA ARG A 91 16.94 -0.39 11.70
C ARG A 91 17.57 -1.59 12.43
N GLY A 92 17.83 -1.45 13.73
CA GLY A 92 18.36 -2.52 14.56
C GLY A 92 17.39 -3.68 14.75
N LEU A 93 16.10 -3.38 14.92
CA LEU A 93 15.02 -4.37 14.98
C LEU A 93 14.83 -5.05 13.62
N ASP A 94 14.70 -4.27 12.55
CA ASP A 94 14.49 -4.73 11.18
C ASP A 94 15.55 -5.73 10.73
N ARG A 95 16.84 -5.44 10.97
CA ARG A 95 17.94 -6.34 10.64
C ARG A 95 17.91 -7.68 11.37
N LYS A 96 17.29 -7.78 12.55
CA LYS A 96 17.14 -9.07 13.25
C LYS A 96 16.09 -9.97 12.59
N HIS A 97 15.23 -9.39 11.75
CA HIS A 97 14.12 -10.06 11.10
C HIS A 97 14.33 -10.28 9.60
N LEU A 98 15.34 -9.63 9.00
CA LEU A 98 15.86 -9.99 7.68
C LEU A 98 16.50 -11.38 7.76
N LYS A 99 15.89 -12.37 7.09
CA LYS A 99 16.44 -13.73 6.93
C LYS A 99 17.59 -13.75 5.94
#